data_AF-A0A357AI98-F1
#
_entry.id   AF-A0A357AI98-F1
#
_cell.length_a   1.000
_cell.length_b   1.000
_cell.length_c   1.000
_cell.angle_alpha   90.00
_cell.angle_beta   90.00
_cell.angle_gamma   90.00
#
_symmetry.space_group_name_H-M   'P 1'
#
loop_
_entity.id
_entity.type
_entity.pdbx_description
1 polymer ?
#
loop_
_entity_poly.entity_id
_entity_poly.type
_entity_poly.pdbx_seq_one_letter_code
_entity_poly.pdbx_strand_id
1 'polypeptide(L)'
;MLAHPAEAGFFYGQFMRRRKAVILLKAYYAERSGGLMAKAVEEINFETKNMRDPMLAYVKVLYYGLYIKGIRLYHKKDDESALFVSMPSEKSGDKYYDTVYFKDKSKKEEFEKTIIDAWNKQKK
;
A
#
# COMPACT_ATOMS: atom_id res chain seq x y z
N MET A 1 -19.40 30.10 -22.74
CA MET A 1 -19.96 30.58 -21.47
C MET A 1 -19.21 29.86 -20.36
N LEU A 2 -18.26 30.55 -19.74
CA LEU A 2 -17.36 30.01 -18.69
C LEU A 2 -18.09 30.08 -17.35
N ALA A 3 -18.19 28.96 -16.63
CA ALA A 3 -18.65 28.96 -15.25
C ALA A 3 -17.47 29.29 -14.31
N HIS A 4 -17.70 30.25 -13.42
CA HIS A 4 -16.75 30.80 -12.45
C HIS A 4 -16.35 29.80 -11.33
N PRO A 5 -15.13 29.86 -10.80
CA PRO A 5 -14.66 29.05 -9.67
C PRO A 5 -14.82 29.83 -8.36
N ALA A 6 -15.85 29.52 -7.56
CA ALA A 6 -16.01 30.16 -6.25
C ALA A 6 -16.35 29.21 -5.09
N GLU A 7 -16.61 27.92 -5.34
CA GLU A 7 -17.02 26.99 -4.26
C GLU A 7 -15.91 26.04 -3.78
N ALA A 8 -14.72 26.08 -4.38
CA ALA A 8 -13.58 25.25 -3.93
C ALA A 8 -12.85 25.86 -2.70
N GLY A 9 -13.18 27.09 -2.30
CA GLY A 9 -12.40 27.86 -1.32
C GLY A 9 -12.72 27.62 0.15
N PHE A 10 -13.88 27.05 0.48
CA PHE A 10 -14.37 27.09 1.88
C PHE A 10 -14.11 25.83 2.71
N PHE A 11 -13.77 24.70 2.09
CA PHE A 11 -13.34 23.49 2.83
C PHE A 11 -11.82 23.37 3.01
N TYR A 12 -11.04 24.28 2.41
CA TYR A 12 -9.58 24.28 2.46
C TYR A 12 -8.98 24.92 3.73
N GLY A 13 -9.82 25.54 4.57
CA GLY A 13 -9.37 26.56 5.54
C GLY A 13 -8.82 26.08 6.89
N GLN A 14 -8.96 24.81 7.31
CA GLN A 14 -8.61 24.49 8.71
C GLN A 14 -7.96 23.14 9.06
N PHE A 15 -7.57 22.32 8.08
CA PHE A 15 -6.96 21.00 8.40
C PHE A 15 -5.59 20.76 7.76
N MET A 16 -4.84 21.82 7.51
CA MET A 16 -3.48 21.77 6.97
C MET A 16 -2.41 21.54 8.05
N ARG A 17 -2.39 20.36 8.69
CA ARG A 17 -1.19 19.86 9.39
C ARG A 17 -0.25 19.15 8.40
N ARG A 18 0.39 20.01 7.58
CA ARG A 18 1.66 19.95 6.80
C ARG A 18 2.33 18.66 6.30
N ARG A 19 1.84 17.44 6.52
CA ARG A 19 2.37 16.23 5.84
C ARG A 19 1.34 15.42 5.06
N LYS A 20 0.04 15.51 5.41
CA LYS A 20 -1.02 14.77 4.72
C LYS A 20 -1.41 15.36 3.35
N ALA A 21 -1.30 16.68 3.17
CA ALA A 21 -1.75 17.36 1.96
C ALA A 21 -0.83 17.14 0.73
N VAL A 22 0.48 16.96 0.92
CA VAL A 22 1.44 16.75 -0.18
C VAL A 22 1.26 15.37 -0.83
N ILE A 23 0.80 14.38 -0.05
CA ILE A 23 0.72 12.98 -0.48
C ILE A 23 -0.55 12.71 -1.30
N LEU A 24 -1.70 13.23 -0.86
CA LEU A 24 -2.94 13.21 -1.65
C LEU A 24 -2.74 13.87 -3.02
N LEU A 25 -1.92 14.92 -3.07
CA LEU A 25 -1.59 15.63 -4.30
C LEU A 25 -0.77 14.76 -5.27
N LYS A 26 0.23 14.02 -4.78
CA LYS A 26 1.08 13.13 -5.63
C LYS A 26 0.31 11.95 -6.21
N ALA A 27 -0.52 11.27 -5.41
CA ALA A 27 -1.36 10.17 -5.89
C ALA A 27 -2.38 10.65 -6.94
N TYR A 28 -3.02 11.80 -6.67
CA TYR A 28 -3.96 12.43 -7.60
C TYR A 28 -3.32 12.88 -8.92
N TYR A 29 -2.10 13.44 -8.89
CA TYR A 29 -1.39 13.81 -10.12
C TYR A 29 -0.84 12.61 -10.90
N ALA A 30 -0.48 11.50 -10.24
CA ALA A 30 -0.04 10.28 -10.91
C ALA A 30 -1.16 9.60 -11.72
N GLU A 31 -2.39 9.63 -11.22
CA GLU A 31 -3.56 9.09 -11.93
C GLU A 31 -3.97 9.94 -13.14
N ARG A 32 -3.68 11.26 -13.11
CA ARG A 32 -4.15 12.22 -14.11
C ARG A 32 -3.13 12.56 -15.21
N SER A 33 -1.85 12.28 -15.00
CA SER A 33 -0.76 12.70 -15.91
C SER A 33 -0.46 11.74 -17.07
N GLY A 34 -1.18 10.62 -17.21
CA GLY A 34 -1.07 9.76 -18.39
C GLY A 34 0.34 9.20 -18.67
N GLY A 35 1.20 9.14 -17.67
CA GLY A 35 2.58 8.67 -17.78
C GLY A 35 3.61 9.78 -17.64
N LEU A 36 4.21 9.87 -16.45
CA LEU A 36 5.67 9.97 -16.27
C LEU A 36 5.99 9.88 -14.75
N MET A 37 6.77 8.84 -14.39
CA MET A 37 7.78 8.88 -13.31
C MET A 37 7.37 8.86 -11.82
N ALA A 38 6.39 8.04 -11.41
CA ALA A 38 6.42 7.51 -10.04
C ALA A 38 6.17 6.00 -10.10
N LYS A 39 7.18 5.20 -9.75
CA LYS A 39 6.98 3.77 -9.54
C LYS A 39 5.98 3.64 -8.39
N ALA A 40 4.85 2.94 -8.62
CA ALA A 40 3.77 2.86 -7.63
C ALA A 40 4.28 2.37 -6.27
N VAL A 41 5.17 1.36 -6.29
CA VAL A 41 5.94 0.92 -5.12
C VAL A 41 7.35 1.50 -5.17
N GLU A 42 7.63 2.41 -4.25
CA GLU A 42 8.90 3.14 -4.16
C GLU A 42 9.92 2.40 -3.27
N GLU A 43 9.46 1.80 -2.18
CA GLU A 43 10.31 1.16 -1.16
C GLU A 43 9.61 -0.06 -0.55
N ILE A 44 10.36 -1.13 -0.26
CA ILE A 44 9.87 -2.32 0.45
C ILE A 44 10.86 -2.70 1.52
N ASN A 45 10.40 -2.79 2.77
CA ASN A 45 11.17 -3.27 3.90
C ASN A 45 10.53 -4.52 4.49
N PHE A 46 11.37 -5.51 4.80
CA PHE A 46 10.97 -6.76 5.44
C PHE A 46 11.52 -6.82 6.87
N GLU A 47 10.67 -7.18 7.81
CA GLU A 47 11.04 -7.44 9.21
C GLU A 47 10.74 -8.90 9.54
N THR A 48 11.80 -9.66 9.84
CA THR A 48 11.75 -11.12 10.05
C THR A 48 11.94 -11.54 11.51
N LYS A 49 11.99 -10.60 12.45
CA LYS A 49 12.23 -10.89 13.87
C LYS A 49 11.00 -11.52 14.52
N ASN A 50 11.20 -12.58 15.30
CA ASN A 50 10.15 -13.26 16.09
C ASN A 50 8.96 -13.76 15.26
N MET A 51 9.17 -14.06 13.99
CA MET A 51 8.14 -14.66 13.14
C MET A 51 7.92 -16.12 13.56
N ARG A 52 6.66 -16.57 13.52
CA ARG A 52 6.31 -17.99 13.69
C ARG A 52 5.78 -18.51 12.37
N ASP A 53 6.25 -19.70 12.00
CA ASP A 53 5.73 -20.45 10.86
C ASP A 53 4.18 -20.49 10.86
N PRO A 54 3.52 -20.20 9.73
CA PRO A 54 4.07 -20.01 8.38
C PRO A 54 4.34 -18.54 7.99
N MET A 55 4.36 -17.62 8.96
CA MET A 55 4.64 -16.21 8.70
C MET A 55 6.15 -16.00 8.51
N LEU A 56 6.53 -15.33 7.42
CA LEU A 56 7.92 -15.09 7.04
C LEU A 56 8.40 -13.71 7.40
N ALA A 57 7.55 -12.69 7.25
CA ALA A 57 7.92 -11.31 7.51
C ALA A 57 6.70 -10.41 7.75
N TYR A 58 6.88 -9.36 8.54
CA TYR A 58 6.13 -8.13 8.37
C TYR A 58 6.72 -7.31 7.23
N VAL A 59 5.86 -6.76 6.39
CA VAL A 59 6.24 -5.96 5.23
C VAL A 59 5.75 -4.53 5.42
N LYS A 60 6.63 -3.57 5.15
CA LYS A 60 6.32 -2.14 5.08
C LYS A 60 6.62 -1.65 3.67
N VAL A 61 5.62 -1.08 3.00
CA VAL A 61 5.73 -0.62 1.61
C VAL A 61 5.47 0.88 1.54
N LEU A 62 6.32 1.62 0.82
CA LEU A 62 6.04 2.99 0.40
C LEU A 62 5.30 2.93 -0.94
N TYR A 63 4.02 3.26 -0.94
CA TYR A 63 3.13 3.20 -2.09
C TYR A 63 2.54 4.59 -2.38
N TYR A 64 2.87 5.19 -3.53
CA TYR A 64 2.52 6.58 -3.87
C TYR A 64 2.78 7.58 -2.73
N GLY A 65 3.94 7.48 -2.08
CA GLY A 65 4.30 8.33 -0.95
C GLY A 65 3.58 8.03 0.39
N LEU A 66 2.73 6.99 0.46
CA LEU A 66 2.10 6.51 1.69
C LEU A 66 2.75 5.22 2.18
N TYR A 67 3.09 5.18 3.47
CA TYR A 67 3.54 3.93 4.07
C TYR A 67 2.36 3.05 4.44
N ILE A 68 2.29 1.88 3.81
CA ILE A 68 1.42 0.78 4.21
C ILE A 68 2.22 -0.13 5.15
N LYS A 69 1.76 -0.27 6.39
CA LYS A 69 2.39 -1.09 7.44
C LYS A 69 1.47 -2.21 7.85
N GLY A 70 2.03 -3.29 8.40
CA GLY A 70 1.25 -4.42 8.91
C GLY A 70 0.84 -5.42 7.82
N ILE A 71 1.40 -5.29 6.63
CA ILE A 71 1.34 -6.34 5.60
C ILE A 71 2.13 -7.53 6.14
N ARG A 72 1.65 -8.74 5.87
CA ARG A 72 2.29 -9.98 6.31
C ARG A 72 2.59 -10.84 5.10
N LEU A 73 3.80 -11.38 5.03
CA LEU A 73 4.20 -12.36 4.04
C LEU A 73 4.21 -13.74 4.68
N TYR A 74 3.64 -14.72 3.99
CA TYR A 74 3.56 -16.10 4.43
C TYR A 74 3.97 -17.04 3.30
N HIS A 75 4.25 -18.29 3.63
CA HIS A 75 4.19 -19.41 2.70
C HIS A 75 3.01 -20.33 3.02
N LYS A 76 2.62 -21.19 2.08
CA LYS A 76 1.70 -22.28 2.38
C LYS A 76 2.38 -23.29 3.28
N LYS A 77 1.64 -23.86 4.23
CA LYS A 77 2.15 -24.90 5.14
C LYS A 77 2.70 -26.12 4.40
N ASP A 78 2.06 -26.49 3.30
CA ASP A 78 2.42 -27.67 2.50
C ASP A 78 3.39 -27.36 1.35
N ASP A 79 3.68 -26.07 1.10
CA ASP A 79 4.53 -25.63 0.00
C ASP A 79 5.23 -24.30 0.38
N GLU A 80 6.47 -24.40 0.84
CA GLU A 80 7.30 -23.25 1.21
C GLU A 80 7.62 -22.30 0.04
N SER A 81 7.48 -22.78 -1.20
CA SER A 81 7.68 -21.96 -2.40
C SER A 81 6.45 -21.13 -2.77
N ALA A 82 5.27 -21.55 -2.32
CA ALA A 82 4.01 -20.84 -2.55
C ALA A 82 3.82 -19.70 -1.54
N LEU A 83 4.24 -18.50 -1.93
CA LEU A 83 4.15 -17.30 -1.11
C LEU A 83 2.80 -16.60 -1.27
N PHE A 84 2.30 -16.00 -0.18
CA PHE A 84 1.12 -15.14 -0.21
C PHE A 84 1.27 -13.92 0.69
N VAL A 85 0.62 -12.83 0.27
CA VAL A 85 0.62 -11.55 0.98
C VAL A 85 -0.76 -11.35 1.62
N SER A 86 -0.76 -11.02 2.91
CA SER A 86 -1.96 -10.64 3.65
C SER A 86 -1.91 -9.16 3.98
N MET A 87 -3.00 -8.45 3.67
CA MET A 87 -3.11 -7.01 3.93
C MET A 87 -3.20 -6.72 5.44
N PRO A 88 -2.87 -5.48 5.86
CA PRO A 88 -3.03 -5.08 7.25
C PRO A 88 -4.50 -5.17 7.64
N SER A 89 -4.78 -5.75 8.80
CA SER A 89 -6.14 -5.99 9.27
C SER A 89 -6.30 -5.57 10.71
N GLU A 90 -7.50 -5.14 11.06
CA GLU A 90 -7.88 -4.72 12.39
C GLU A 90 -9.02 -5.59 12.90
N LYS A 91 -8.99 -5.88 14.20
CA LYS A 91 -10.06 -6.63 14.86
C LYS A 91 -11.19 -5.67 15.19
N SER A 92 -12.38 -5.98 14.70
CA SER A 92 -13.62 -5.27 15.05
C SER A 92 -14.63 -6.29 15.56
N GLY A 93 -14.90 -6.25 16.88
CA GLY A 93 -15.65 -7.30 17.58
C GLY A 93 -14.96 -8.66 17.44
N ASP A 94 -15.68 -9.66 16.94
CA ASP A 94 -15.18 -11.03 16.75
C ASP A 94 -14.57 -11.27 15.36
N LYS A 95 -14.52 -10.26 14.50
CA LYS A 95 -14.08 -10.38 13.10
C LYS A 95 -12.85 -9.54 12.83
N TYR A 96 -12.07 -9.95 11.84
CA TYR A 96 -10.98 -9.18 11.27
C TYR A 96 -11.39 -8.60 9.93
N TYR A 97 -11.05 -7.35 9.71
CA TYR A 97 -11.27 -6.66 8.44
C TYR A 97 -9.93 -6.09 7.98
N ASP A 98 -9.62 -6.23 6.69
CA ASP A 98 -8.48 -5.51 6.16
C ASP A 98 -8.75 -3.99 6.29
N THR A 99 -7.69 -3.23 6.47
CA THR A 99 -7.74 -1.77 6.59
C THR A 99 -7.30 -1.09 5.29
N VAL A 100 -6.77 -1.88 4.36
CA VAL A 100 -6.29 -1.44 3.06
C VAL A 100 -6.83 -2.37 1.99
N TYR A 101 -7.52 -1.79 1.02
CA TYR A 101 -8.11 -2.51 -0.10
C TYR A 101 -7.77 -1.80 -1.41
N PHE A 102 -7.55 -2.59 -2.45
CA PHE A 102 -7.44 -2.10 -3.82
C PHE A 102 -8.81 -2.19 -4.48
N LYS A 103 -9.24 -1.11 -5.13
CA LYS A 103 -10.48 -1.11 -5.90
C LYS A 103 -10.38 -2.05 -7.11
N ASP A 104 -9.24 -2.02 -7.79
CA ASP A 104 -8.96 -2.87 -8.94
C ASP A 104 -8.16 -4.10 -8.56
N LYS A 105 -8.66 -5.28 -8.96
CA LYS A 105 -8.01 -6.57 -8.68
C LYS A 105 -6.62 -6.66 -9.32
N SER A 106 -6.45 -6.17 -10.54
CA SER A 106 -5.16 -6.18 -11.25
C SER A 106 -4.09 -5.38 -10.51
N LYS A 107 -4.46 -4.24 -9.89
CA LYS A 107 -3.53 -3.43 -9.09
C LYS A 107 -3.15 -4.12 -7.78
N LYS A 108 -4.08 -4.86 -7.17
CA LYS A 108 -3.77 -5.73 -6.03
C LYS A 108 -2.75 -6.80 -6.41
N GLU A 109 -3.02 -7.53 -7.50
CA GLU A 109 -2.14 -8.61 -7.97
C GLU A 109 -0.74 -8.08 -8.33
N GLU A 110 -0.65 -6.93 -8.99
CA GLU A 110 0.62 -6.24 -9.31
C GLU A 110 1.39 -5.87 -8.02
N PHE A 111 0.70 -5.32 -7.02
CA PHE A 111 1.27 -4.95 -5.73
C PHE A 111 1.81 -6.17 -4.97
N GLU A 112 1.01 -7.23 -4.85
CA GLU A 112 1.38 -8.47 -4.17
C GLU A 112 2.57 -9.15 -4.85
N LYS A 113 2.54 -9.23 -6.19
CA LYS A 113 3.64 -9.78 -6.99
C LYS A 113 4.94 -8.99 -6.77
N THR A 114 4.87 -7.66 -6.69
CA THR A 114 6.05 -6.83 -6.46
C THR A 114 6.72 -7.14 -5.11
N ILE A 115 5.93 -7.39 -4.06
CA ILE A 115 6.44 -7.80 -2.74
C ILE A 115 7.11 -9.17 -2.82
N ILE A 116 6.44 -10.15 -3.44
CA ILE A 116 6.95 -11.52 -3.58
C ILE A 116 8.25 -11.55 -4.39
N ASP A 117 8.29 -10.84 -5.52
CA ASP A 117 9.48 -10.73 -6.37
C ASP A 117 10.66 -10.09 -5.60
N ALA A 118 10.38 -9.07 -4.79
CA ALA A 118 11.40 -8.44 -3.95
C ALA A 118 11.94 -9.38 -2.87
N TRP A 119 11.06 -10.16 -2.22
CA TRP A 119 11.46 -11.16 -1.24
C TRP A 119 12.33 -12.26 -1.85
N ASN A 120 11.93 -12.80 -3.00
CA ASN A 120 12.68 -13.84 -3.71
C ASN A 120 14.05 -13.34 -4.19
N LYS A 121 14.19 -12.05 -4.51
CA LYS A 121 15.48 -11.44 -4.84
C LYS A 121 16.41 -11.33 -3.63
N GLN A 122 15.90 -11.15 -2.41
CA GLN A 122 16.73 -11.10 -1.20
C GLN A 122 17.26 -12.47 -0.77
N LYS A 123 16.60 -13.56 -1.17
CA LYS A 123 17.03 -14.94 -0.90
C LYS A 123 18.11 -15.46 -1.85
N LYS A 124 18.35 -14.77 -2.97
CA LYS A 124 19.43 -15.11 -3.93
C LYS A 124 20.71 -14.42 -3.53
#